data_AF-A0A7C2WZH4-F1
#
_entry.id   AF-A0A7C2WZH4-F1
#
_cell.length_a   1.000
_cell.length_b   1.000
_cell.length_c   1.000
_cell.angle_alpha   90.00
_cell.angle_beta   90.00
_cell.angle_gamma   90.00
#
_symmetry.space_group_name_H-M   'P 1'
#
loop_
_entity.id
_entity.type
_entity.pdbx_description
1 polymer ?
#
loop_
_entity_poly.entity_id
_entity_poly.type
_entity_poly.pdbx_seq_one_letter_code
_entity_poly.pdbx_strand_id
1 'polypeptide(L)'
;MDTGDLSEEAYDAVIIGAEKFHHDLTLQFGVMASDCKDESEYLKEALLLIKEFESYIEEAMDKIFYENTPEKSKFRTALKEIREATKEVQKMPLEKKTYIER
;
A
#
# COMPACT_ATOMS: atom_id res chain seq x y z
N MET A 1 -12.34 4.43 6.17
CA MET A 1 -12.20 3.20 6.98
C MET A 1 -10.91 3.32 7.78
N ASP A 2 -10.67 2.47 8.77
CA ASP A 2 -9.33 2.37 9.36
C ASP A 2 -8.56 1.21 8.70
N THR A 3 -7.24 1.25 8.75
CA THR A 3 -6.36 0.11 8.48
C THR A 3 -6.70 -1.11 9.35
N GLY A 4 -7.33 -0.91 10.51
CA GLY A 4 -7.88 -1.99 11.35
C GLY A 4 -9.01 -2.78 10.69
N ASP A 5 -9.75 -2.17 9.75
CA ASP A 5 -10.88 -2.81 9.04
C ASP A 5 -10.43 -3.71 7.88
N LEU A 6 -9.14 -3.71 7.54
CA LEU A 6 -8.58 -4.52 6.47
C LEU A 6 -8.46 -5.98 6.87
N SER A 7 -8.74 -6.89 5.93
CA SER A 7 -8.34 -8.28 6.09
C SER A 7 -6.83 -8.41 6.33
N GLU A 8 -6.39 -9.49 6.97
CA GLU A 8 -4.97 -9.80 7.14
C GLU A 8 -4.21 -9.75 5.82
N GLU A 9 -4.80 -10.29 4.76
CA GLU A 9 -4.15 -10.33 3.45
C GLU A 9 -4.00 -8.92 2.85
N ALA A 10 -5.02 -8.06 2.97
CA ALA A 10 -4.96 -6.68 2.50
C ALA A 10 -3.98 -5.83 3.32
N TYR A 11 -4.00 -6.00 4.65
CA TYR A 11 -3.09 -5.33 5.57
C TYR A 11 -1.64 -5.75 5.30
N ASP A 12 -1.39 -7.05 5.13
CA ASP A 12 -0.05 -7.57 4.87
C ASP A 12 0.50 -7.14 3.51
N ALA A 13 -0.35 -7.17 2.48
CA ALA A 13 0.05 -6.80 1.13
C ALA A 13 0.43 -5.32 1.02
N VAL A 14 -0.32 -4.43 1.68
CA VAL A 14 -0.14 -2.97 1.54
C VAL A 14 0.63 -2.37 2.71
N ILE A 15 0.12 -2.50 3.94
CA ILE A 15 0.68 -1.83 5.12
C ILE A 15 2.00 -2.48 5.52
N ILE A 16 2.03 -3.79 5.74
CA ILE A 16 3.29 -4.48 6.09
C ILE A 16 4.27 -4.49 4.92
N GLY A 17 3.78 -4.63 3.68
CA GLY A 17 4.60 -4.51 2.48
C GLY A 17 5.34 -3.17 2.40
N ALA A 18 4.65 -2.06 2.65
CA ALA A 18 5.24 -0.73 2.72
C ALA A 18 6.20 -0.59 3.91
N GLU A 19 5.82 -1.06 5.10
CA GLU A 19 6.62 -0.92 6.33
C GLU A 19 7.95 -1.65 6.26
N LYS A 20 7.97 -2.83 5.63
CA LYS A 20 9.21 -3.58 5.37
C LYS A 20 10.20 -2.82 4.50
N PHE A 21 9.71 -1.94 3.63
CA PHE A 21 10.55 -1.11 2.80
C PHE A 21 10.94 0.18 3.51
N HIS A 22 9.96 0.98 3.92
CA HIS A 22 10.17 2.28 4.53
C HIS A 22 8.92 2.79 5.24
N HIS A 23 9.07 3.21 6.50
CA HIS A 23 7.97 3.70 7.33
C HIS A 23 7.16 4.85 6.68
N ASP A 24 7.84 5.84 6.09
CA ASP A 24 7.16 6.96 5.41
C ASP A 24 6.26 6.53 4.24
N LEU A 25 6.58 5.40 3.58
CA LEU A 25 5.72 4.84 2.54
C LEU A 25 4.44 4.26 3.16
N THR A 26 4.55 3.59 4.32
CA THR A 26 3.41 3.07 5.08
C THR A 26 2.43 4.16 5.44
N LEU A 27 2.93 5.33 5.87
CA LEU A 27 2.09 6.47 6.24
C LEU A 27 1.19 6.93 5.08
N GLN A 28 1.67 6.88 3.83
CA GLN A 28 0.86 7.26 2.66
C GLN A 28 -0.37 6.36 2.53
N PHE A 29 -0.20 5.04 2.69
CA PHE A 29 -1.29 4.08 2.61
C PHE A 29 -2.21 4.13 3.84
N GLY A 30 -1.64 4.36 5.03
CA GLY A 30 -2.42 4.53 6.26
C GLY A 30 -3.35 5.74 6.22
N VAL A 31 -2.86 6.89 5.75
CA VAL A 31 -3.68 8.11 5.58
C VAL A 31 -4.78 7.88 4.55
N MET A 32 -4.44 7.28 3.40
CA MET A 32 -5.39 6.97 2.33
C MET A 32 -6.55 6.06 2.79
N ALA A 33 -6.33 5.17 3.77
CA ALA A 33 -7.40 4.33 4.32
C ALA A 33 -8.59 5.13 4.86
N SER A 34 -8.33 6.29 5.47
CA SER A 34 -9.38 7.14 6.06
C SER A 34 -10.39 7.63 5.02
N ASP A 35 -9.96 7.83 3.78
CA ASP A 35 -10.79 8.28 2.65
C ASP A 35 -11.57 7.14 1.95
N CYS A 36 -11.24 5.87 2.24
CA CYS A 36 -11.87 4.71 1.61
C CYS A 36 -13.09 4.23 2.39
N LYS A 37 -14.16 3.78 1.70
CA LYS A 37 -15.38 3.27 2.36
C LYS A 37 -15.25 1.83 2.81
N ASP A 38 -14.57 1.02 2.01
CA ASP A 38 -14.39 -0.41 2.23
C ASP A 38 -13.04 -0.90 1.66
N GLU A 39 -12.69 -2.15 1.98
CA GLU A 39 -11.43 -2.76 1.54
C GLU A 39 -11.30 -2.82 0.01
N SER A 40 -12.41 -2.97 -0.73
CA SER A 40 -12.36 -3.02 -2.18
C SER A 40 -11.93 -1.68 -2.78
N GLU A 41 -12.51 -0.59 -2.26
CA GLU A 41 -12.10 0.78 -2.59
C GLU A 41 -10.66 1.03 -2.17
N TYR A 42 -10.27 0.62 -0.95
CA TYR A 42 -8.88 0.74 -0.47
C TYR A 42 -7.86 0.06 -1.39
N LEU A 43 -8.08 -1.21 -1.77
CA LEU A 43 -7.18 -1.94 -2.66
C LEU A 43 -7.11 -1.29 -4.04
N LYS A 44 -8.21 -0.71 -4.53
CA LYS A 44 -8.24 0.02 -5.80
C LYS A 44 -7.43 1.32 -5.71
N GLU A 45 -7.65 2.13 -4.68
CA GLU A 45 -6.94 3.39 -4.47
C GLU A 45 -5.45 3.15 -4.22
N ALA A 46 -5.08 2.09 -3.47
CA ALA A 46 -3.69 1.67 -3.30
C ALA A 46 -3.00 1.40 -4.65
N LEU A 47 -3.66 0.70 -5.57
CA LEU A 47 -3.12 0.44 -6.90
C LEU A 47 -3.00 1.71 -7.76
N LEU A 48 -3.91 2.67 -7.60
CA LEU A 48 -3.84 3.96 -8.29
C LEU A 48 -2.69 4.82 -7.74
N LEU A 49 -2.54 4.88 -6.41
CA LEU A 49 -1.45 5.59 -5.75
C LEU A 49 -0.08 5.02 -6.15
N ILE A 50 0.06 3.69 -6.15
CA ILE A 50 1.30 3.05 -6.64
C ILE A 50 1.58 3.43 -8.09
N LYS A 51 0.55 3.44 -8.96
CA LYS A 51 0.71 3.83 -10.37
C LYS A 51 1.15 5.30 -10.50
N GLU A 52 0.65 6.18 -9.66
CA GLU A 52 1.07 7.58 -9.60
C GLU A 52 2.56 7.68 -9.20
N PHE A 53 2.96 6.98 -8.13
CA PHE A 53 4.36 6.92 -7.71
C PHE A 53 5.27 6.35 -8.82
N GLU A 54 4.84 5.31 -9.53
CA GLU A 54 5.62 4.76 -10.65
C GLU A 54 5.76 5.75 -11.81
N SER A 55 4.74 6.57 -12.05
CA SER A 55 4.71 7.57 -13.14
C SER A 55 5.61 8.77 -12.83
N TYR A 56 5.67 9.17 -11.57
CA TYR A 56 6.40 10.35 -11.09
C TYR A 56 7.40 9.97 -9.98
N ILE A 57 8.23 8.97 -10.23
CA ILE A 57 9.05 8.32 -9.18
C ILE A 57 9.97 9.28 -8.42
N GLU A 58 10.56 10.27 -9.07
CA GLU A 58 11.49 11.20 -8.42
C GLU A 58 10.71 12.17 -7.51
N GLU A 59 9.63 12.75 -8.03
CA GLU A 59 8.73 13.61 -7.28
C GLU A 59 8.07 12.86 -6.10
N ALA A 60 7.72 11.59 -6.29
CA ALA A 60 7.19 10.74 -5.24
C ALA A 60 8.24 10.51 -4.15
N MET A 61 9.50 10.22 -4.52
CA MET A 61 10.56 10.04 -3.55
C MET A 61 10.82 11.31 -2.73
N ASP A 62 10.86 12.47 -3.37
CA ASP A 62 11.06 13.76 -2.72
C ASP A 62 9.92 14.11 -1.75
N LYS A 63 8.68 13.76 -2.10
CA LYS A 63 7.48 14.00 -1.27
C LYS A 63 7.33 13.03 -0.11
N ILE A 64 7.78 11.78 -0.26
CA ILE A 64 7.56 10.73 0.72
C ILE A 64 8.70 10.68 1.72
N PHE A 65 9.96 10.66 1.25
CA PHE A 65 11.09 10.26 2.08
C PHE A 65 11.89 11.42 2.66
N TYR A 66 11.64 12.67 2.23
CA TYR A 66 12.30 13.89 2.70
C TYR A 66 13.81 13.73 2.97
N GLU A 67 14.21 13.47 4.22
CA GLU A 67 15.62 13.36 4.64
C GLU A 67 16.19 11.92 4.59
N ASN A 68 15.36 10.89 4.43
CA ASN A 68 15.74 9.48 4.45
C ASN A 68 15.49 8.78 3.10
N THR A 69 15.89 9.44 2.01
CA THR A 69 15.61 8.98 0.65
C THR A 69 16.31 7.66 0.33
N PRO A 70 15.56 6.57 0.09
CA PRO A 70 16.13 5.27 -0.29
C PRO A 70 16.63 5.28 -1.74
N GLU A 71 17.31 4.22 -2.15
CA GLU A 71 17.68 4.06 -3.56
C GLU A 71 16.44 3.93 -4.45
N LYS A 72 16.41 4.69 -5.56
CA LYS A 72 15.33 4.69 -6.55
C LYS A 72 15.00 3.31 -7.11
N SER A 73 16.01 2.47 -7.33
CA SER A 73 15.83 1.08 -7.78
C SER A 73 15.09 0.24 -6.75
N LYS A 74 15.45 0.37 -5.46
CA LYS A 74 14.79 -0.33 -4.36
C LYS A 74 13.34 0.13 -4.19
N PHE A 75 13.07 1.43 -4.31
CA PHE A 75 11.70 1.94 -4.27
C PHE A 75 10.83 1.39 -5.40
N ARG A 76 11.35 1.37 -6.64
CA ARG A 76 10.64 0.75 -7.78
C ARG A 76 10.34 -0.73 -7.55
N THR A 77 11.28 -1.47 -6.98
CA THR A 77 11.07 -2.88 -6.64
C THR A 77 9.99 -3.04 -5.57
N ALA A 78 10.04 -2.25 -4.50
CA ALA A 78 9.03 -2.28 -3.45
C ALA A 78 7.62 -1.97 -3.98
N LEU A 79 7.47 -0.92 -4.80
CA LEU A 79 6.19 -0.59 -5.44
C LEU A 79 5.67 -1.74 -6.31
N LYS A 80 6.56 -2.42 -7.05
CA LYS A 80 6.19 -3.56 -7.87
C LYS A 80 5.69 -4.73 -7.01
N GLU A 81 6.40 -5.06 -5.93
CA GLU A 81 6.06 -6.16 -5.02
C GLU A 81 4.71 -5.91 -4.32
N ILE A 82 4.52 -4.71 -3.76
CA ILE A 82 3.26 -4.30 -3.12
C ILE A 82 2.11 -4.37 -4.14
N ARG A 83 2.32 -3.88 -5.37
CA ARG A 83 1.30 -3.92 -6.43
C ARG A 83 0.92 -5.34 -6.81
N GLU A 84 1.88 -6.26 -6.90
CA GLU A 84 1.63 -7.66 -7.23
C GLU A 84 0.84 -8.33 -6.10
N ALA A 85 1.26 -8.18 -4.85
CA ALA A 85 0.53 -8.69 -3.68
C ALA A 85 -0.90 -8.12 -3.60
N THR A 86 -1.06 -6.81 -3.77
CA THR A 86 -2.37 -6.14 -3.74
C THR A 86 -3.31 -6.69 -4.82
N LYS A 87 -2.81 -6.96 -6.03
CA LYS A 87 -3.59 -7.56 -7.12
C LYS A 87 -4.00 -9.00 -6.83
N GLU A 88 -3.20 -9.75 -6.09
CA GLU A 88 -3.56 -11.10 -5.65
C GLU A 88 -4.72 -11.04 -4.67
N VAL A 89 -4.63 -10.18 -3.65
CA VAL A 89 -5.70 -9.98 -2.65
C VAL A 89 -6.99 -9.45 -3.29
N GLN A 90 -6.89 -8.54 -4.25
CA GLN A 90 -8.06 -8.02 -4.97
C GLN A 90 -8.82 -9.11 -5.74
N LYS A 91 -8.14 -10.16 -6.19
CA LYS A 91 -8.76 -11.30 -6.88
C LYS A 91 -9.27 -12.38 -5.93
N MET A 92 -8.94 -12.31 -4.65
CA MET A 92 -9.38 -13.29 -3.66
C MET A 92 -10.89 -13.14 -3.39
N PRO A 93 -11.65 -14.25 -3.37
CA PRO A 93 -13.01 -14.26 -2.86
C PRO A 93 -13.05 -13.80 -1.40
N LEU A 94 -14.13 -13.09 -1.01
CA LEU A 94 -14.30 -12.58 0.36
C LEU A 94 -14.26 -13.69 1.42
N GLU A 95 -14.73 -14.89 1.07
CA GLU A 95 -14.76 -16.05 1.97
C GLU A 95 -13.36 -16.58 2.32
N LYS A 96 -12.33 -16.18 1.57
CA LYS A 96 -10.93 -16.54 1.82
C LYS A 96 -10.15 -15.47 2.57
N LYS A 97 -10.78 -14.33 2.89
CA LYS A 97 -10.14 -13.22 3.58
C LYS A 97 -10.35 -13.33 5.08
N THR A 98 -9.29 -13.06 5.82
CA THR A 98 -9.27 -13.21 7.28
C THR A 98 -9.44 -11.84 7.93
N TYR A 99 -10.48 -11.66 8.73
CA TYR A 99 -10.74 -10.41 9.45
C TYR A 99 -10.50 -10.62 10.94
N ILE A 100 -9.56 -9.86 11.51
CA ILE A 100 -9.23 -9.87 12.94
C ILE A 100 -9.46 -8.48 13.52
N GLU A 101 -9.95 -8.39 14.75
CA GLU A 101 -9.98 -7.13 15.49
C GLU A 101 -8.54 -6.77 15.93
N ARG A 102 -8.07 -5.57 15.56
CA ARG A 102 -6.73 -5.05 15.87
C ARG A 102 -6.78 -3.84 16.80
#